data_AF-A0A0A1TJ64-F1
#
_entry.id   AF-A0A0A1TJ64-F1
#
_cell.length_a   1.000
_cell.length_b   1.000
_cell.length_c   1.000
_cell.angle_alpha   90.00
_cell.angle_beta   90.00
_cell.angle_gamma   90.00
#
_symmetry.space_group_name_H-M   'P 1'
#
loop_
_entity.id
_entity.type
_entity.pdbx_description
1 polymer ?
#
loop_
_entity_poly.entity_id
_entity_poly.type
_entity_poly.pdbx_seq_one_letter_code
_entity_poly.pdbx_strand_id
1 'polypeptide(L)'
;MDYKTQAIFLSDDDIYFRPADLEFAFQMWRLYGRKQLTGGMARCTSLAPDGTWKYTFCENKSSYNMIITNLAFSHVAILDAYNSDDPIAIEMRRYVDEQFNCEDIALNFIAAHVSGSGPLLVRGRQQYVDISPSVGISKDPRHMAKRHACVNHFVKTMGCMPLIEVEGRIEHGIKHNVWYTTFKDRLWG
;
A
#
# COMPACT_ATOMS: atom_id res chain seq x y z
N MET A 1 7.52 13.25 17.05
CA MET A 1 7.56 11.93 17.71
C MET A 1 9.03 11.56 17.96
N ASP A 2 9.39 10.93 19.09
CA ASP A 2 10.78 10.49 19.35
C ASP A 2 10.99 9.05 18.85
N TYR A 3 11.19 8.89 17.54
CA TYR A 3 11.55 7.61 16.94
C TYR A 3 13.07 7.43 16.91
N LYS A 4 13.56 6.25 17.31
CA LYS A 4 15.00 5.91 17.23
C LYS A 4 15.41 5.29 15.90
N THR A 5 14.47 5.03 15.00
CA THR A 5 14.69 4.41 13.69
C THR A 5 14.13 5.28 12.57
N GLN A 6 14.75 5.18 11.39
CA GLN A 6 14.25 5.81 10.17
C GLN A 6 13.16 4.98 9.48
N ALA A 7 13.20 3.66 9.64
CA ALA A 7 12.17 2.76 9.15
C ALA A 7 11.06 2.63 10.19
N ILE A 8 9.83 2.88 9.78
CA ILE A 8 8.63 2.57 10.53
C ILE A 8 7.88 1.48 9.79
N PHE A 9 7.59 0.39 10.49
CA PHE A 9 6.75 -0.69 9.98
C PHE A 9 5.31 -0.43 10.37
N LEU A 10 4.46 -0.22 9.37
CA LEU A 10 3.03 -0.02 9.50
C LEU A 10 2.36 -1.39 9.25
N SER A 11 1.61 -1.84 10.26
CA SER A 11 0.93 -3.13 10.22
C SER A 11 -0.47 -3.02 10.80
N ASP A 12 -1.42 -3.67 10.13
CA ASP A 12 -2.72 -3.97 10.73
C ASP A 12 -2.55 -5.14 11.71
N ASP A 13 -3.43 -5.23 12.71
CA ASP A 13 -3.41 -6.26 13.76
C ASP A 13 -3.98 -7.61 13.30
N ASP A 14 -4.57 -7.65 12.12
CA ASP A 14 -5.19 -8.83 11.51
C ASP A 14 -4.46 -9.34 10.25
N ILE A 15 -3.27 -8.81 9.99
CA ILE A 15 -2.41 -9.24 8.90
C ILE A 15 -1.03 -9.65 9.43
N TYR A 16 -0.57 -10.83 9.02
CA TYR A 16 0.71 -11.38 9.45
C TYR A 16 1.66 -11.65 8.29
N PHE A 17 2.83 -11.01 8.35
CA PHE A 17 4.00 -11.36 7.54
C PHE A 17 4.90 -12.33 8.30
N ARG A 18 5.36 -13.36 7.58
CA ARG A 18 6.34 -14.30 8.13
C ARG A 18 7.66 -13.57 8.35
N PRO A 19 8.41 -13.88 9.42
CA PRO A 19 9.64 -13.16 9.75
C PRO A 19 10.66 -13.07 8.61
N ALA A 20 10.84 -14.15 7.84
CA ALA A 20 11.74 -14.16 6.69
C ALA A 20 11.27 -13.23 5.55
N ASP A 21 9.97 -13.19 5.28
CA ASP A 21 9.39 -12.31 4.26
C ASP A 21 9.41 -10.84 4.70
N LEU A 22 9.22 -10.58 6.01
CA LEU A 22 9.34 -9.26 6.61
C LEU A 22 10.78 -8.72 6.54
N GLU A 23 11.77 -9.55 6.90
CA GLU A 23 13.19 -9.20 6.79
C GLU A 23 13.56 -8.89 5.33
N PHE A 24 13.09 -9.71 4.39
CA PHE A 24 13.28 -9.43 2.96
C PHE A 24 12.66 -8.08 2.56
N ALA A 25 11.41 -7.82 2.94
CA ALA A 25 10.76 -6.54 2.65
C ALA A 25 11.52 -5.35 3.25
N PHE A 26 12.04 -5.49 4.48
CA PHE A 26 12.88 -4.46 5.11
C PHE A 26 14.18 -4.22 4.35
N GLN A 27 14.87 -5.28 3.90
CA GLN A 27 16.07 -5.16 3.08
C GLN A 27 15.78 -4.43 1.75
N MET A 28 14.67 -4.77 1.09
CA MET A 28 14.26 -4.12 -0.16
C MET A 28 13.89 -2.65 0.06
N TRP A 29 13.21 -2.33 1.16
CA TRP A 29 12.97 -0.94 1.55
C TRP A 29 14.28 -0.19 1.76
N ARG A 30 15.23 -0.77 2.50
CA ARG A 30 16.52 -0.13 2.81
C ARG A 30 17.36 0.15 1.56
N LEU A 31 17.33 -0.74 0.59
CA LEU A 31 18.13 -0.63 -0.65
C LEU A 31 17.47 0.22 -1.72
N TYR A 32 16.15 0.09 -1.91
CA TYR A 32 15.44 0.62 -3.09
C TYR A 32 14.20 1.45 -2.76
N GLY A 33 13.67 1.33 -1.55
CA GLY A 33 12.33 1.80 -1.20
C GLY A 33 12.25 3.00 -0.25
N ARG A 34 13.38 3.52 0.25
CA ARG A 34 13.40 4.52 1.34
C ARG A 34 12.63 5.81 1.09
N LYS A 35 12.42 6.20 -0.18
CA LYS A 35 11.74 7.46 -0.53
C LYS A 35 10.22 7.31 -0.66
N GLN A 36 9.71 6.09 -0.71
CA GLN A 36 8.29 5.81 -0.94
C GLN A 36 7.77 4.78 0.08
N LEU A 37 6.46 4.51 0.04
CA LEU A 37 5.92 3.36 0.73
C LEU A 37 6.36 2.07 0.03
N THR A 38 6.83 1.12 0.81
CA THR A 38 7.30 -0.18 0.32
C THR A 38 6.58 -1.29 1.07
N GLY A 39 5.88 -2.18 0.38
CA GLY A 39 5.03 -3.15 1.08
C GLY A 39 4.43 -4.23 0.20
N GLY A 40 3.57 -5.03 0.83
CA GLY A 40 3.04 -6.27 0.25
C GLY A 40 1.72 -6.16 -0.50
N MET A 41 1.05 -5.01 -0.46
CA MET A 41 -0.35 -4.90 -0.91
C MET A 41 -0.56 -3.68 -1.79
N ALA A 42 -0.58 -3.92 -3.11
CA ALA A 42 -0.81 -2.89 -4.10
C ALA A 42 -2.30 -2.51 -4.21
N ARG A 43 -2.54 -1.23 -4.50
CA ARG A 43 -3.84 -0.67 -4.88
C ARG A 43 -3.65 0.34 -6.00
N CYS A 44 -4.77 0.67 -6.64
CA CYS A 44 -4.79 1.47 -7.84
C CYS A 44 -5.82 2.57 -7.77
N THR A 45 -5.59 3.63 -8.54
CA THR A 45 -6.65 4.56 -8.94
C THR A 45 -6.93 4.42 -10.44
N SER A 46 -8.17 4.71 -10.85
CA SER A 46 -8.58 4.79 -12.25
C SER A 46 -9.39 6.06 -12.49
N LEU A 47 -9.15 6.76 -13.59
CA LEU A 47 -10.00 7.87 -14.00
C LEU A 47 -11.23 7.33 -14.72
N ALA A 48 -12.41 7.64 -14.20
CA ALA A 48 -13.68 7.30 -14.85
C ALA A 48 -14.01 8.31 -15.96
N PRO A 49 -14.90 7.96 -16.92
CA PRO A 49 -15.28 8.85 -18.02
C PRO A 49 -15.90 10.18 -17.58
N ASP A 50 -16.48 10.23 -16.38
CA ASP A 50 -17.06 11.43 -15.77
C ASP A 50 -16.01 12.35 -15.11
N GLY A 51 -14.71 12.01 -15.23
CA GLY A 51 -13.61 12.76 -14.63
C GLY A 51 -13.37 12.45 -13.15
N THR A 52 -14.14 11.54 -12.53
CA THR A 52 -13.94 11.15 -11.14
C THR A 52 -12.91 10.03 -11.02
N TRP A 53 -12.10 10.08 -9.97
CA TRP A 53 -11.14 9.01 -9.67
C TRP A 53 -11.82 7.88 -8.88
N LYS A 54 -11.51 6.62 -9.21
CA LYS A 54 -11.97 5.43 -8.51
C LYS A 54 -10.79 4.72 -7.85
N TYR A 55 -10.95 4.32 -6.60
CA TYR A 55 -10.02 3.42 -5.91
C TYR A 55 -10.33 1.96 -6.30
N THR A 56 -9.32 1.16 -6.67
CA THR A 56 -9.54 -0.22 -7.13
C THR A 56 -8.48 -1.19 -6.60
N PHE A 57 -8.78 -2.49 -6.68
CA PHE A 57 -7.87 -3.59 -6.35
C PHE A 57 -6.89 -3.92 -7.49
N CYS A 58 -6.70 -3.01 -8.45
CA CYS A 58 -5.86 -3.22 -9.64
C CYS A 58 -6.33 -4.35 -10.57
N GLU A 59 -7.62 -4.71 -10.52
CA GLU A 59 -8.19 -5.70 -11.43
C GLU A 59 -7.99 -5.27 -12.89
N ASN A 60 -7.44 -6.18 -13.69
CA ASN A 60 -7.11 -5.96 -15.11
C ASN A 60 -6.14 -4.78 -15.37
N LYS A 61 -5.29 -4.43 -14.41
CA LYS A 61 -4.23 -3.41 -14.59
C LYS A 61 -2.83 -4.03 -14.66
N SER A 62 -1.95 -3.39 -15.46
CA SER A 62 -0.51 -3.67 -15.48
C SER A 62 0.28 -2.84 -14.47
N SER A 63 -0.31 -1.75 -13.98
CA SER A 63 0.31 -0.79 -13.07
C SER A 63 -0.41 -0.70 -11.73
N TYR A 64 0.30 -0.21 -10.71
CA TYR A 64 -0.22 0.16 -9.40
C TYR A 64 0.37 1.50 -8.96
N ASN A 65 -0.33 2.21 -8.07
CA ASN A 65 0.12 3.54 -7.64
C ASN A 65 -0.07 3.78 -6.14
N MET A 66 -0.46 2.75 -5.40
CA MET A 66 -0.51 2.77 -3.94
C MET A 66 0.00 1.46 -3.33
N ILE A 67 0.54 1.57 -2.12
CA ILE A 67 0.79 0.45 -1.19
C ILE A 67 0.06 0.75 0.12
N ILE A 68 -0.87 -0.11 0.52
CA ILE A 68 -1.65 0.11 1.76
C ILE A 68 -0.85 -0.22 3.01
N THR A 69 -1.15 0.47 4.10
CA THR A 69 -0.37 0.46 5.35
C THR A 69 -0.57 -0.77 6.22
N ASN A 70 -1.35 -1.76 5.75
CA ASN A 70 -1.51 -3.05 6.41
C ASN A 70 -0.19 -3.79 6.62
N LEU A 71 0.74 -3.67 5.68
CA LEU A 71 2.06 -4.30 5.69
C LEU A 71 3.02 -3.47 4.83
N ALA A 72 3.47 -2.35 5.38
CA ALA A 72 4.32 -1.41 4.66
C ALA A 72 5.42 -0.82 5.54
N PHE A 73 6.60 -0.66 4.96
CA PHE A 73 7.65 0.20 5.49
C PHE A 73 7.49 1.62 4.95
N SER A 74 7.59 2.58 5.85
CA SER A 74 7.67 4.01 5.56
C SER A 74 8.93 4.61 6.19
N HIS A 75 9.45 5.67 5.57
CA HIS A 75 10.47 6.49 6.22
C HIS A 75 9.80 7.43 7.22
N VAL A 76 10.42 7.63 8.39
CA VAL A 76 9.88 8.53 9.44
C VAL A 76 9.56 9.94 8.90
N ALA A 77 10.38 10.46 7.98
CA ALA A 77 10.15 11.75 7.32
C ALA A 77 8.81 11.83 6.53
N ILE A 78 8.30 10.72 6.00
CA ILE A 78 6.97 10.69 5.35
C ILE A 78 5.87 10.82 6.41
N LEU A 79 6.05 10.20 7.58
CA LEU A 79 5.13 10.35 8.70
C LEU A 79 5.20 11.76 9.30
N ASP A 80 6.38 12.36 9.36
CA ASP A 80 6.55 13.75 9.80
C ASP A 80 5.85 14.70 8.83
N ALA A 81 5.98 14.49 7.51
CA ALA A 81 5.25 15.26 6.51
C ALA A 81 3.73 15.10 6.66
N TYR A 82 3.25 13.86 6.84
CA TYR A 82 1.83 13.58 7.06
C TYR A 82 1.29 14.22 8.34
N ASN A 83 2.11 14.35 9.40
CA ASN A 83 1.74 14.94 10.68
C ASN A 83 2.15 16.41 10.84
N SER A 84 2.64 17.05 9.78
CA SER A 84 3.08 18.44 9.82
C SER A 84 1.92 19.43 9.94
N ASP A 85 2.24 20.68 10.26
CA ASP A 85 1.29 21.80 10.26
C ASP A 85 1.08 22.39 8.85
N ASP A 86 1.51 21.69 7.80
CA ASP A 86 1.18 22.07 6.43
C ASP A 86 -0.35 22.03 6.21
N PRO A 87 -0.97 23.07 5.62
CA PRO A 87 -2.41 23.12 5.42
C PRO A 87 -3.00 21.94 4.64
N ILE A 88 -2.26 21.40 3.66
CA ILE A 88 -2.69 20.22 2.90
C ILE A 88 -2.71 19.01 3.83
N ALA A 89 -1.64 18.82 4.63
CA ALA A 89 -1.56 17.71 5.57
C ALA A 89 -2.66 17.79 6.65
N ILE A 90 -2.91 18.98 7.21
CA ILE A 90 -3.99 19.21 8.18
C ILE A 90 -5.35 18.84 7.60
N GLU A 91 -5.68 19.33 6.39
CA GLU A 91 -6.96 19.06 5.74
C GLU A 91 -7.14 17.58 5.42
N MET A 92 -6.08 16.91 4.97
CA MET A 92 -6.12 15.47 4.71
C MET A 92 -6.36 14.68 6.00
N ARG A 93 -5.66 15.00 7.10
CA ARG A 93 -5.89 14.35 8.41
C ARG A 93 -7.30 14.56 8.93
N ARG A 94 -7.82 15.80 8.84
CA ARG A 94 -9.20 16.12 9.21
C ARG A 94 -10.20 15.24 8.45
N TYR A 95 -10.01 15.07 7.15
CA TYR A 95 -10.90 14.26 6.33
C TYR A 95 -10.77 12.75 6.62
N VAL A 96 -9.56 12.26 6.91
CA VAL A 96 -9.33 10.88 7.37
C VAL A 96 -10.11 10.61 8.66
N ASP A 97 -10.03 11.52 9.63
CA ASP A 97 -10.73 11.41 10.92
C ASP A 97 -12.27 11.39 10.71
N GLU A 98 -12.79 12.26 9.84
CA GLU A 98 -14.22 12.32 9.51
C GLU A 98 -14.74 11.06 8.82
N GLN A 99 -13.95 10.47 7.93
CA GLN A 99 -14.35 9.25 7.23
C GLN A 99 -14.12 7.98 8.05
N PHE A 100 -13.26 8.05 9.06
CA PHE A 100 -12.71 6.91 9.80
C PHE A 100 -12.19 5.85 8.81
N ASN A 101 -11.39 6.30 7.84
CA ASN A 101 -10.85 5.51 6.72
C ASN A 101 -9.76 6.30 5.98
N CYS A 102 -9.08 5.66 5.04
CA CYS A 102 -8.25 6.27 4.00
C CYS A 102 -6.94 6.91 4.48
N GLU A 103 -6.49 6.62 5.70
CA GLU A 103 -5.17 7.02 6.21
C GLU A 103 -4.05 6.49 5.31
N ASP A 104 -4.21 5.27 4.80
CA ASP A 104 -3.31 4.64 3.84
C ASP A 104 -3.26 5.38 2.49
N ILE A 105 -4.42 5.78 1.95
CA ILE A 105 -4.53 6.58 0.72
C ILE A 105 -3.88 7.94 0.94
N ALA A 106 -4.18 8.61 2.05
CA ALA A 106 -3.61 9.91 2.40
C ALA A 106 -2.07 9.83 2.49
N LEU A 107 -1.55 8.78 3.11
CA LEU A 107 -0.11 8.57 3.23
C LEU A 107 0.56 8.32 1.88
N ASN A 108 -0.08 7.58 0.96
CA ASN A 108 0.44 7.41 -0.40
C ASN A 108 0.48 8.74 -1.17
N PHE A 109 -0.56 9.57 -1.03
CA PHE A 109 -0.61 10.90 -1.65
C PHE A 109 0.52 11.80 -1.15
N ILE A 110 0.71 11.88 0.19
CA ILE A 110 1.80 12.64 0.79
C ILE A 110 3.16 12.08 0.36
N ALA A 111 3.36 10.76 0.44
CA ALA A 111 4.60 10.11 0.03
C ALA A 111 4.97 10.43 -1.41
N ALA A 112 4.01 10.31 -2.34
CA ALA A 112 4.25 10.63 -3.75
C ALA A 112 4.53 12.12 -3.97
N HIS A 113 3.81 13.01 -3.28
CA HIS A 113 4.00 14.45 -3.37
C HIS A 113 5.40 14.89 -2.90
N VAL A 114 5.85 14.42 -1.72
CA VAL A 114 7.14 14.84 -1.15
C VAL A 114 8.34 14.17 -1.80
N SER A 115 8.17 12.95 -2.33
CA SER A 115 9.28 12.17 -2.90
C SER A 115 9.39 12.25 -4.42
N GLY A 116 8.32 12.63 -5.11
CA GLY A 116 8.21 12.52 -6.57
C GLY A 116 8.37 11.08 -7.09
N SER A 117 8.15 10.07 -6.24
CA SER A 117 8.38 8.66 -6.54
C SER A 117 7.13 7.81 -6.33
N GLY A 118 6.90 6.84 -7.21
CA GLY A 118 5.85 5.84 -7.05
C GLY A 118 6.20 4.81 -5.97
N PRO A 119 5.20 4.03 -5.49
CA PRO A 119 5.41 3.06 -4.43
C PRO A 119 6.15 1.81 -4.90
N LEU A 120 6.73 1.07 -3.95
CA LEU A 120 7.46 -0.17 -4.23
C LEU A 120 6.71 -1.41 -3.74
N LEU A 121 6.21 -2.22 -4.67
CA LEU A 121 5.62 -3.50 -4.33
C LEU A 121 6.71 -4.54 -4.12
N VAL A 122 6.66 -5.21 -2.97
CA VAL A 122 7.56 -6.31 -2.62
C VAL A 122 6.75 -7.57 -2.36
N ARG A 123 7.18 -8.69 -2.94
CA ARG A 123 6.58 -10.01 -2.71
C ARG A 123 7.60 -10.93 -2.07
N GLY A 124 7.29 -11.32 -0.83
CA GLY A 124 8.00 -12.38 -0.14
C GLY A 124 7.85 -13.73 -0.86
N ARG A 125 8.50 -14.74 -0.30
CA ARG A 125 8.39 -16.13 -0.75
C ARG A 125 7.00 -16.70 -0.49
N GLN A 126 6.36 -16.33 0.62
CA GLN A 126 5.03 -16.80 0.97
C GLN A 126 4.03 -15.65 0.96
N GLN A 127 2.76 -15.98 0.72
CA GLN A 127 1.66 -15.03 0.87
C GLN A 127 1.50 -14.67 2.35
N TYR A 128 1.17 -13.41 2.64
CA TYR A 128 0.76 -13.00 4.00
C TYR A 128 -0.42 -13.85 4.48
N VAL A 129 -0.54 -13.94 5.80
CA VAL A 129 -1.72 -14.56 6.43
C VAL A 129 -2.68 -13.45 6.78
N ASP A 130 -3.92 -13.59 6.31
CA ASP A 130 -5.05 -12.73 6.63
C ASP A 130 -5.89 -13.46 7.67
N ILE A 131 -5.99 -12.88 8.87
CA ILE A 131 -6.80 -13.38 9.98
C ILE A 131 -7.95 -12.42 10.30
N SER A 132 -8.32 -11.57 9.32
CA SER A 132 -9.37 -10.56 9.50
C SER A 132 -10.66 -11.18 10.03
N PRO A 133 -11.27 -10.58 11.06
CA PRO A 133 -12.57 -11.02 11.55
C PRO A 133 -13.67 -10.82 10.48
N SER A 134 -14.81 -11.47 10.70
CA SER A 134 -16.00 -11.31 9.84
C SER A 134 -16.61 -9.92 9.89
N VAL A 135 -16.21 -9.10 10.87
CA VAL A 135 -16.66 -7.72 11.08
C VAL A 135 -15.44 -6.82 11.02
N GLY A 136 -15.52 -5.67 10.34
CA GLY A 136 -14.42 -4.72 10.25
C GLY A 136 -14.72 -3.56 9.30
N ILE A 137 -13.86 -2.55 9.28
CA ILE A 137 -14.02 -1.35 8.43
C ILE A 137 -14.08 -1.73 6.95
N SER A 138 -13.33 -2.77 6.54
CA SER A 138 -13.31 -3.31 5.17
C SER A 138 -14.59 -4.08 4.79
N LYS A 139 -15.42 -4.46 5.78
CA LYS A 139 -16.67 -5.20 5.57
C LYS A 139 -17.90 -4.28 5.48
N ASP A 140 -17.77 -2.98 5.78
CA ASP A 140 -18.84 -2.00 5.57
C ASP A 140 -19.16 -1.93 4.07
N PRO A 141 -20.42 -2.12 3.64
CA PRO A 141 -20.82 -2.00 2.23
C PRO A 141 -20.44 -0.67 1.58
N ARG A 142 -20.26 0.39 2.38
CA ARG A 142 -19.86 1.73 1.94
C ARG A 142 -18.35 1.91 1.87
N HIS A 143 -17.55 0.93 2.28
CA HIS A 143 -16.09 1.03 2.36
C HIS A 143 -15.46 1.52 1.04
N MET A 144 -15.86 0.92 -0.09
CA MET A 144 -15.34 1.31 -1.40
C MET A 144 -15.79 2.71 -1.81
N ALA A 145 -17.05 3.07 -1.54
CA ALA A 145 -17.56 4.41 -1.82
C ALA A 145 -16.82 5.49 -1.02
N LYS A 146 -16.54 5.23 0.28
CA LYS A 146 -15.69 6.10 1.11
C LYS A 146 -14.30 6.26 0.51
N ARG A 147 -13.65 5.16 0.10
CA ARG A 147 -12.31 5.22 -0.51
C ARG A 147 -12.30 5.98 -1.84
N HIS A 148 -13.33 5.84 -2.67
CA HIS A 148 -13.48 6.68 -3.86
C HIS A 148 -13.59 8.17 -3.50
N ALA A 149 -14.39 8.50 -2.48
CA ALA A 149 -14.53 9.88 -2.02
C ALA A 149 -13.21 10.44 -1.50
N CYS A 150 -12.44 9.66 -0.74
CA CYS A 150 -11.12 10.05 -0.25
C CYS A 150 -10.14 10.40 -1.37
N VAL A 151 -10.04 9.56 -2.41
CA VAL A 151 -9.15 9.85 -3.56
C VAL A 151 -9.53 11.19 -4.21
N ASN A 152 -10.81 11.43 -4.47
CA ASN A 152 -11.25 12.68 -5.11
C ASN A 152 -11.06 13.89 -4.19
N HIS A 153 -11.29 13.74 -2.88
CA HIS A 153 -11.04 14.79 -1.90
C HIS A 153 -9.56 15.17 -1.88
N PHE A 154 -8.66 14.19 -1.81
CA PHE A 154 -7.21 14.46 -1.76
C PHE A 154 -6.66 15.03 -3.06
N VAL A 155 -7.16 14.62 -4.23
CA VAL A 155 -6.83 15.27 -5.51
C VAL A 155 -7.23 16.75 -5.49
N LYS A 156 -8.41 17.06 -4.95
CA LYS A 156 -8.87 18.44 -4.81
C LYS A 156 -8.02 19.22 -3.81
N THR A 157 -7.69 18.65 -2.65
CA THR A 157 -6.86 19.29 -1.62
C THR A 157 -5.46 19.61 -2.14
N MET A 158 -4.85 18.71 -2.91
CA MET A 158 -3.52 18.92 -3.49
C MET A 158 -3.53 19.75 -4.78
N GLY A 159 -4.69 19.91 -5.42
CA GLY A 159 -4.83 20.58 -6.73
C GLY A 159 -4.34 19.75 -7.92
N CYS A 160 -3.85 18.53 -7.70
CA CYS A 160 -3.41 17.60 -8.74
C CYS A 160 -3.49 16.14 -8.27
N MET A 161 -3.25 15.19 -9.19
CA MET A 161 -3.04 13.78 -8.86
C MET A 161 -1.54 13.53 -8.64
N PRO A 162 -1.06 13.35 -7.40
CA PRO A 162 0.37 13.11 -7.14
C PRO A 162 0.77 11.65 -7.34
N LEU A 163 -0.18 10.70 -7.33
CA LEU A 163 0.14 9.27 -7.37
C LEU A 163 0.76 8.89 -8.71
N ILE A 164 1.87 8.16 -8.63
CA ILE A 164 2.66 7.74 -9.80
C ILE A 164 2.45 6.25 -10.02
N GLU A 165 2.09 5.88 -11.25
CA GLU A 165 1.95 4.49 -11.66
C GLU A 165 3.31 3.78 -11.78
N VAL A 166 3.36 2.55 -11.29
CA VAL A 166 4.53 1.66 -11.30
C VAL A 166 4.09 0.29 -11.81
N GLU A 167 4.83 -0.28 -12.75
CA GLU A 167 4.57 -1.63 -13.29
C GLU A 167 5.48 -2.70 -12.68
N GLY A 168 6.68 -2.31 -12.27
CA GLY A 168 7.68 -3.23 -11.70
C GLY A 168 7.40 -3.58 -10.25
N ARG A 169 7.83 -4.78 -9.83
CA ARG A 169 7.85 -5.18 -8.42
C ARG A 169 9.12 -5.97 -8.11
N ILE A 170 9.49 -6.05 -6.84
CA ILE A 170 10.60 -6.88 -6.37
C ILE A 170 10.05 -8.16 -5.75
N GLU A 171 10.58 -9.32 -6.16
CA GLU A 171 10.22 -10.63 -5.60
C GLU A 171 11.47 -11.33 -5.03
N HIS A 172 11.24 -12.27 -4.12
CA HIS A 172 12.29 -13.18 -3.65
C HIS A 172 12.93 -13.94 -4.83
N GLY A 173 14.25 -13.85 -4.97
CA GLY A 173 14.98 -14.38 -6.14
C GLY A 173 15.02 -15.91 -6.24
N ILE A 174 14.89 -16.63 -5.11
CA ILE A 174 14.84 -18.10 -5.10
C ILE A 174 13.39 -18.54 -4.99
N LYS A 175 12.79 -18.90 -6.13
CA LYS A 175 11.55 -19.68 -6.16
C LYS A 175 11.96 -21.13 -5.94
N HIS A 176 11.71 -21.68 -4.74
CA HIS A 176 11.79 -23.14 -4.60
C HIS A 176 10.70 -23.70 -5.50
N ASN A 177 11.12 -24.40 -6.56
CA ASN A 177 10.22 -25.06 -7.50
C ASN A 177 9.15 -25.79 -6.69
N VAL A 178 7.90 -25.31 -6.78
CA VAL A 178 6.76 -26.21 -6.63
C VAL A 178 6.98 -27.19 -7.77
N TRP A 179 7.40 -28.41 -7.44
CA TRP A 179 7.54 -29.48 -8.41
C TRP A 179 6.26 -29.48 -9.23
N TYR A 180 6.35 -29.16 -10.53
CA TYR A 180 5.27 -29.48 -11.44
C TYR A 180 5.10 -30.99 -11.28
N THR A 181 4.00 -31.43 -10.65
CA THR A 181 3.62 -32.83 -10.72
C THR A 181 3.43 -33.10 -12.20
N THR A 182 4.41 -33.78 -12.76
CA THR A 182 4.29 -34.21 -14.16
C THR A 182 3.24 -35.31 -14.18
N PHE A 183 2.59 -35.49 -15.32
CA PHE A 183 1.53 -36.49 -15.50
C PHE A 183 1.92 -37.91 -15.04
N LYS A 184 3.23 -38.19 -14.93
CA LYS A 184 3.79 -39.43 -14.36
C LYS A 184 3.52 -39.64 -12.88
N ASP A 185 3.46 -38.58 -12.07
CA ASP A 185 3.26 -38.67 -10.62
C ASP A 185 1.81 -39.03 -10.24
N ARG A 186 0.87 -38.92 -11.19
CA ARG A 186 -0.55 -39.24 -11.01
C ARG A 186 -0.94 -40.67 -11.39
N LEU A 187 -0.05 -41.38 -12.09
CA LEU A 187 -0.33 -42.73 -12.62
C LEU A 187 0.32 -43.86 -11.82
N TRP A 188 1.29 -43.54 -10.96
CA TRP A 188 2.10 -44.55 -10.25
C TRP A 188 2.27 -44.26 -8.75
N GLY A 189 1.39 -43.44 -8.18
CA GLY A 189 1.32 -43.14 -6.74
C GLY A 189 0.08 -43.72 -6.10
#